data_AF-A0A4R4M0C9-F1
#
_entry.id   AF-A0A4R4M0C9-F1
#
_cell.length_a   1.000
_cell.length_b   1.000
_cell.length_c   1.000
_cell.angle_alpha   90.00
_cell.angle_beta   90.00
_cell.angle_gamma   90.00
#
_symmetry.space_group_name_H-M   'P 1'
#
loop_
_entity.id
_entity.type
_entity.pdbx_description
1 polymer ?
#
loop_
_entity_poly.entity_id
_entity_poly.type
_entity_poly.pdbx_seq_one_letter_code
_entity_poly.pdbx_strand_id
1 'polypeptide(L)'
;MTRRRSSARFFDPAGTRYGIPTWPWRMAPEHLRTRRQLTAEGLRPGGQDIAGQVLWNSRRYRKGVRAAYLYDVRLALPKRVPTDRQRVALGKALAARRLCPTCRRDAGYVLPRHLGECLDCADALDAHDPA
;
A
#
# COMPACT_ATOMS: atom_id res chain seq x y z
N MET A 1 -21.74 12.08 -26.66
CA MET A 1 -21.84 10.77 -25.97
C MET A 1 -20.46 10.11 -25.88
N THR A 2 -19.82 10.10 -24.71
CA THR A 2 -18.54 9.38 -24.54
C THR A 2 -18.83 7.88 -24.67
N ARG A 3 -18.48 7.24 -25.80
CA ARG A 3 -18.57 5.78 -25.95
C ARG A 3 -17.96 5.15 -24.69
N ARG A 4 -18.77 4.47 -23.86
CA ARG A 4 -18.24 3.61 -22.80
C ARG A 4 -17.40 2.58 -23.54
N ARG A 5 -16.07 2.68 -23.42
CA ARG A 5 -15.17 1.67 -23.98
C ARG A 5 -15.57 0.34 -23.37
N SER A 6 -16.02 -0.60 -24.22
CA SER A 6 -16.53 -1.89 -23.78
C SER A 6 -15.54 -2.56 -22.83
N SER A 7 -16.05 -3.07 -21.71
CA SER A 7 -15.28 -3.84 -20.75
C SER A 7 -14.88 -5.21 -21.31
N ALA A 8 -15.62 -5.73 -22.29
CA ALA A 8 -15.40 -7.03 -22.92
C ALA A 8 -14.01 -7.18 -23.56
N ARG A 9 -13.35 -6.08 -23.95
CA ARG A 9 -11.97 -6.14 -24.48
C ARG A 9 -10.95 -6.72 -23.49
N PHE A 10 -11.28 -6.69 -22.20
CA PHE A 10 -10.47 -7.24 -21.11
C PHE A 10 -10.89 -8.66 -20.70
N PHE A 11 -11.82 -9.29 -21.39
CA PHE A 11 -12.18 -10.67 -21.12
C PHE A 11 -11.20 -11.61 -21.85
N ASP A 12 -10.27 -12.18 -21.09
CA ASP A 12 -9.25 -13.12 -21.55
C ASP A 12 -8.92 -14.12 -20.43
N PRO A 13 -9.82 -15.07 -20.10
CA PRO A 13 -9.58 -16.04 -19.02
C PRO A 13 -8.40 -16.98 -19.28
N ALA A 14 -8.03 -17.19 -20.55
CA ALA A 14 -6.91 -18.05 -20.94
C ALA A 14 -5.56 -17.32 -20.91
N GLY A 15 -5.56 -15.98 -20.80
CA GLY A 15 -4.34 -15.17 -20.78
C GLY A 15 -3.62 -15.08 -22.12
N THR A 16 -4.28 -15.40 -23.24
CA THR A 16 -3.64 -15.44 -24.56
C THR A 16 -3.27 -14.05 -25.09
N ARG A 17 -3.99 -13.01 -24.67
CA ARG A 17 -3.75 -11.62 -25.07
C ARG A 17 -2.89 -10.86 -24.06
N TYR A 18 -3.09 -11.13 -22.77
CA TYR A 18 -2.46 -10.35 -21.69
C TYR A 18 -1.36 -11.10 -20.93
N GLY A 19 -1.05 -12.34 -21.32
CA GLY A 19 -0.03 -13.19 -20.70
C GLY A 19 -0.47 -13.87 -19.39
N ILE A 20 -1.54 -13.36 -18.76
CA ILE A 20 -2.16 -13.96 -17.57
C ILE A 20 -3.69 -13.87 -17.68
N PRO A 21 -4.43 -14.76 -17.00
CA PRO A 21 -5.88 -14.69 -16.92
C PRO A 21 -6.35 -13.28 -16.55
N THR A 22 -7.17 -12.69 -17.40
CA THR A 22 -7.59 -11.30 -17.30
C THR A 22 -9.10 -11.20 -17.40
N TRP A 23 -9.70 -10.49 -16.46
CA TRP A 23 -11.14 -10.25 -16.43
C TRP A 23 -11.47 -8.77 -16.42
N PRO A 24 -12.65 -8.40 -16.94
CA PRO A 24 -13.18 -7.06 -16.70
C PRO A 24 -13.54 -6.84 -15.22
N TRP A 25 -13.74 -5.58 -14.85
CA TRP A 25 -14.17 -5.19 -13.50
C TRP A 25 -15.39 -6.00 -13.04
N ARG A 26 -15.30 -6.58 -11.82
CA ARG A 26 -16.33 -7.43 -11.18
C ARG A 26 -16.64 -8.77 -11.89
N MET A 27 -15.77 -9.24 -12.77
CA MET A 27 -15.96 -10.52 -13.48
C MET A 27 -14.91 -11.60 -13.14
N ALA A 28 -14.02 -11.32 -12.19
CA ALA A 28 -13.05 -12.30 -11.74
C ALA A 28 -13.75 -13.44 -10.96
N PRO A 29 -13.30 -14.70 -11.11
CA PRO A 29 -13.76 -15.83 -10.31
C PRO A 29 -13.64 -15.59 -8.79
N GLU A 30 -14.54 -16.19 -8.01
CA GLU A 30 -14.64 -15.94 -6.57
C GLU A 30 -13.41 -16.37 -5.76
N HIS A 31 -12.72 -17.43 -6.21
CA HIS A 31 -11.48 -17.89 -5.58
C HIS A 31 -10.31 -16.92 -5.78
N LEU A 32 -10.46 -15.89 -6.63
CA LEU A 32 -9.43 -14.90 -6.89
C LEU A 32 -9.73 -13.59 -6.15
N ARG A 33 -8.78 -13.18 -5.32
CA ARG A 33 -8.88 -11.97 -4.49
C ARG A 33 -7.71 -11.03 -4.75
N THR A 34 -8.00 -9.74 -4.73
CA THR A 34 -6.96 -8.71 -4.69
C THR A 34 -6.22 -8.76 -3.35
N ARG A 35 -4.98 -8.26 -3.31
CA ARG A 35 -4.20 -8.16 -2.06
C ARG A 35 -4.95 -7.41 -0.95
N ARG A 36 -5.76 -6.41 -1.31
CA ARG A 36 -6.57 -5.64 -0.34
C ARG A 36 -7.73 -6.46 0.23
N GLN A 37 -8.39 -7.27 -0.60
CA GLN A 37 -9.44 -8.19 -0.14
C GLN A 37 -8.86 -9.26 0.78
N LEU A 38 -7.74 -9.90 0.39
CA LEU A 38 -7.04 -10.84 1.28
C LEU A 38 -6.67 -10.20 2.62
N THR A 39 -6.16 -8.96 2.60
CA THR A 39 -5.81 -8.26 3.84
C THR A 39 -7.02 -8.02 4.75
N ALA A 40 -8.18 -7.71 4.18
CA ALA A 40 -9.43 -7.55 4.94
C ALA A 40 -9.91 -8.88 5.54
N GLU A 41 -9.60 -9.99 4.89
CA GLU A 41 -9.88 -11.36 5.34
C GLU A 41 -8.80 -11.91 6.30
N GLY A 42 -7.81 -11.09 6.70
CA GLY A 42 -6.73 -11.55 7.58
C GLY A 42 -5.70 -12.45 6.89
N LEU A 43 -5.66 -12.45 5.56
CA LEU A 43 -4.79 -13.28 4.73
C LEU A 43 -3.69 -12.45 4.02
N ARG A 44 -2.67 -13.15 3.53
CA ARG A 44 -1.62 -12.66 2.63
C ARG A 44 -1.49 -13.61 1.43
N PRO A 45 -0.97 -13.17 0.28
CA PRO A 45 -0.79 -14.02 -0.90
C PRO A 45 0.03 -15.31 -0.70
N GLY A 46 0.76 -15.46 0.40
CA GLY A 46 1.50 -16.68 0.67
C GLY A 46 2.83 -16.84 -0.10
N GLY A 47 3.14 -15.93 -1.02
CA GLY A 47 4.35 -16.02 -1.88
C GLY A 47 4.06 -16.58 -3.27
N GLN A 48 2.80 -16.84 -3.59
CA GLN A 48 2.36 -17.21 -4.93
C GLN A 48 2.59 -16.08 -5.94
N ASP A 49 2.75 -16.46 -7.21
CA ASP A 49 2.73 -15.53 -8.33
C ASP A 49 1.33 -14.94 -8.57
N ILE A 50 1.26 -13.95 -9.46
CA ILE A 50 -0.02 -13.34 -9.84
C ILE A 50 -0.86 -14.36 -10.60
N ALA A 51 -1.95 -14.84 -9.98
CA ALA A 51 -2.87 -15.82 -10.58
C ALA A 51 -3.75 -15.21 -11.69
N GLY A 52 -3.87 -13.88 -11.72
CA GLY A 52 -4.54 -13.16 -12.79
C GLY A 52 -4.72 -11.68 -12.48
N GLN A 53 -5.50 -10.99 -13.29
CA GLN A 53 -5.73 -9.56 -13.13
C GLN A 53 -7.13 -9.12 -13.53
N VAL A 54 -7.53 -7.97 -12.99
CA VAL A 54 -8.70 -7.22 -13.45
C VAL A 54 -8.25 -5.96 -14.15
N LEU A 55 -8.73 -5.74 -15.38
CA LEU A 55 -8.50 -4.50 -16.12
C LEU A 55 -9.79 -3.70 -16.30
N TRP A 56 -9.70 -2.37 -16.19
CA TRP A 56 -10.84 -1.49 -16.44
C TRP A 56 -10.45 -0.09 -16.92
N ASN A 57 -11.34 0.52 -17.68
CA ASN A 57 -11.17 1.91 -18.09
C ASN A 57 -11.43 2.83 -16.89
N SER A 58 -10.53 3.77 -16.62
CA SER A 58 -10.66 4.75 -15.56
C SER A 58 -10.33 6.14 -16.06
N ARG A 59 -11.30 7.05 -15.94
CA ARG A 59 -11.08 8.49 -16.23
C ARG A 59 -10.15 9.16 -15.22
N ARG A 60 -9.98 8.56 -14.04
CA ARG A 60 -9.12 9.06 -12.95
C ARG A 60 -7.67 8.60 -13.07
N TYR A 61 -7.32 7.83 -14.09
CA TYR A 61 -5.98 7.29 -14.27
C TYR A 61 -5.39 7.79 -15.58
N ARG A 62 -4.20 8.41 -15.53
CA ARG A 62 -3.58 9.09 -16.67
C ARG A 62 -3.44 8.21 -17.92
N LYS A 63 -3.17 6.91 -17.75
CA LYS A 63 -3.05 5.94 -18.86
C LYS A 63 -4.40 5.36 -19.33
N GLY A 64 -5.52 5.79 -18.73
CA GLY A 64 -6.88 5.38 -19.09
C GLY A 64 -7.28 3.95 -18.68
N VAL A 65 -6.35 3.04 -18.45
CA VAL A 65 -6.61 1.66 -18.01
C VAL A 65 -5.93 1.37 -16.67
N ARG A 66 -6.69 0.89 -15.70
CA ARG A 66 -6.17 0.42 -14.41
C ARG A 66 -6.13 -1.09 -14.36
N ALA A 67 -5.22 -1.60 -13.54
CA ALA A 67 -5.08 -3.01 -13.23
C ALA A 67 -5.23 -3.27 -11.72
N ALA A 68 -5.74 -4.44 -11.37
CA ALA A 68 -5.69 -4.99 -10.03
C ALA A 68 -5.27 -6.46 -10.13
N TYR A 69 -4.14 -6.78 -9.52
CA TYR A 69 -3.64 -8.15 -9.49
C TYR A 69 -4.42 -9.00 -8.50
N LEU A 70 -4.65 -10.24 -8.91
CA LEU A 70 -5.41 -11.24 -8.21
C LEU A 70 -4.50 -12.38 -7.76
N TYR A 71 -4.88 -12.98 -6.65
CA TYR A 71 -4.21 -14.09 -6.01
C TYR A 71 -5.26 -15.13 -5.66
N ASP A 72 -4.91 -16.40 -5.72
CA ASP A 72 -5.77 -17.51 -5.34
C ASP A 72 -5.87 -17.57 -3.81
N VAL A 73 -7.10 -17.47 -3.30
CA VAL A 73 -7.40 -17.54 -1.87
C VAL A 73 -7.03 -18.90 -1.27
N ARG A 74 -7.07 -19.97 -2.07
CA ARG A 74 -6.73 -21.35 -1.64
C ARG A 74 -5.25 -21.52 -1.34
N LEU A 75 -4.41 -20.65 -1.91
CA LEU A 75 -2.96 -20.61 -1.67
C LEU A 75 -2.57 -19.47 -0.71
N ALA A 76 -3.54 -18.69 -0.23
CA ALA A 76 -3.29 -17.62 0.70
C ALA A 76 -2.94 -18.18 2.07
N LEU A 77 -2.10 -17.45 2.79
CA LEU A 77 -1.69 -17.80 4.15
C LEU A 77 -2.20 -16.76 5.13
N PRO A 78 -2.37 -17.09 6.42
CA PRO A 78 -2.65 -16.10 7.44
C PRO A 78 -1.63 -14.95 7.42
N LYS A 79 -2.13 -13.73 7.65
CA LYS A 79 -1.30 -12.54 7.79
C LYS A 79 -0.34 -12.75 8.96
N ARG A 80 0.93 -12.39 8.75
CA ARG A 80 1.95 -12.47 9.81
C ARG A 80 1.60 -11.50 10.93
N VAL A 81 1.52 -12.01 12.15
CA VAL A 81 1.38 -11.23 13.36
C VAL A 81 2.76 -11.00 13.95
N PRO A 82 3.17 -9.75 14.23
CA PRO A 82 4.46 -9.50 14.87
C PRO A 82 4.48 -10.12 16.27
N THR A 83 5.63 -10.66 16.65
CA THR A 83 5.84 -11.17 18.02
C THR A 83 5.96 -10.02 19.01
N ASP A 84 5.80 -10.29 20.31
CA ASP A 84 5.95 -9.26 21.35
C ASP A 84 7.33 -8.61 21.33
N ARG A 85 8.38 -9.40 21.10
CA ARG A 85 9.75 -8.88 20.96
C ARG A 85 9.87 -7.91 19.77
N GLN A 86 9.22 -8.22 18.64
CA GLN A 86 9.20 -7.32 17.48
C GLN A 86 8.42 -6.03 17.78
N ARG A 87 7.30 -6.12 18.51
CA ARG A 87 6.52 -4.94 18.95
C ARG A 87 7.34 -4.03 19.86
N VAL A 88 8.05 -4.61 20.85
CA VAL A 88 8.94 -3.86 21.74
C VAL A 88 10.07 -3.21 20.97
N ALA A 89 10.71 -3.93 20.04
CA ALA A 89 11.78 -3.37 19.20
C ALA A 89 11.28 -2.19 18.36
N LEU A 90 10.09 -2.30 17.77
CA LEU A 90 9.47 -1.20 17.04
C LEU A 90 9.16 0.00 17.95
N GLY A 91 8.67 -0.25 19.17
CA GLY A 91 8.44 0.79 20.18
C GLY A 91 9.72 1.56 20.52
N LYS A 92 10.83 0.86 20.75
CA LYS A 92 12.14 1.48 20.99
C LYS A 92 12.63 2.31 19.79
N ALA A 93 12.49 1.77 18.57
CA ALA A 93 12.85 2.47 17.35
C ALA A 93 12.01 3.73 17.12
N LEU A 94 10.70 3.68 17.43
CA LEU A 94 9.83 4.84 17.37
C LEU A 94 10.23 5.88 18.41
N ALA A 95 10.45 5.49 19.67
CA ALA A 95 10.88 6.42 20.72
C ALA A 95 12.16 7.18 20.34
N ALA A 96 13.16 6.49 19.80
CA ALA A 96 14.39 7.12 19.33
C ALA A 96 14.16 8.14 18.20
N ARG A 97 13.20 7.88 17.30
CA ARG A 97 12.84 8.78 16.19
C ARG A 97 12.02 10.00 16.61
N ARG A 98 11.49 10.02 17.85
CA ARG A 98 10.75 11.17 18.40
C ARG A 98 11.58 12.00 19.37
N LEU A 99 12.71 11.48 19.84
CA LEU A 99 13.59 12.16 20.78
C LEU A 99 14.36 13.27 20.03
N CYS A 100 14.08 14.53 20.37
CA CYS A 100 14.79 15.67 19.81
C CYS A 100 16.25 15.68 20.29
N PRO A 101 17.25 15.75 19.39
CA PRO A 101 18.65 15.83 19.79
C PRO A 101 18.99 17.14 20.53
N THR A 102 18.28 18.23 20.22
CA THR A 102 18.52 19.58 20.76
C THR A 102 17.98 19.73 22.18
N CYS A 103 16.68 19.50 22.39
CA CYS A 103 16.07 19.66 23.72
C CYS A 103 15.95 18.36 24.53
N ARG A 104 16.33 17.21 23.96
CA ARG A 104 16.29 15.88 24.59
C ARG A 104 14.92 15.43 25.11
N ARG A 105 13.84 16.04 24.62
CA ARG A 105 12.45 15.66 24.92
C ARG A 105 11.88 14.79 23.81
N ASP A 106 10.96 13.90 24.18
CA ASP A 106 10.13 13.18 23.22
C ASP A 106 9.09 14.16 22.65
N ALA A 107 9.16 14.43 21.35
CA ALA A 107 8.28 15.38 20.69
C ALA A 107 6.84 14.86 20.52
N GLY A 108 6.58 13.57 20.78
CA GLY A 108 5.28 12.94 20.55
C GLY A 108 5.00 12.56 19.09
N TYR A 109 5.83 13.03 18.15
CA TYR A 109 5.80 12.70 16.72
C TYR A 109 7.19 12.35 16.20
N VAL A 110 7.26 11.66 15.06
CA VAL A 110 8.53 11.36 14.38
C VAL A 110 9.10 12.66 13.82
N LEU A 111 10.32 13.00 14.21
CA LEU A 111 10.95 14.25 13.83
C LEU A 111 11.07 14.37 12.29
N PRO A 112 10.80 15.56 11.72
CA PRO A 112 10.99 15.80 10.30
C PRO A 112 12.46 15.61 9.90
N ARG A 113 12.72 14.73 8.93
CA ARG A 113 14.09 14.43 8.48
C ARG A 113 14.88 15.66 7.98
N HIS A 114 14.18 16.68 7.46
CA HIS A 114 14.82 17.88 6.93
C HIS A 114 15.23 18.87 8.01
N LEU A 115 14.57 18.86 9.18
CA LEU A 115 14.95 19.68 10.33
C LEU A 115 15.97 18.96 11.21
N GLY A 116 15.86 17.63 11.34
CA GLY A 116 16.71 16.84 12.24
C GLY A 116 16.38 17.01 13.73
N GLU A 117 15.47 17.93 14.06
CA GLU A 117 15.01 18.24 15.41
C GLU A 117 13.48 18.43 15.47
N CYS A 118 12.96 18.80 16.64
CA CYS A 118 11.54 19.09 16.81
C CYS A 118 11.19 20.50 16.33
N LEU A 119 9.92 20.68 15.94
CA LEU A 119 9.38 21.95 15.45
C LEU A 119 9.65 23.10 16.44
N ASP A 120 9.41 22.89 17.75
CA ASP A 120 9.68 23.91 18.77
C ASP A 120 11.14 24.39 18.79
N CYS A 121 12.11 23.51 18.47
CA CYS A 121 13.52 23.88 18.45
C CYS A 121 13.87 24.64 17.17
N ALA A 122 13.34 24.18 16.03
CA ALA A 122 13.54 24.82 14.74
C ALA A 122 12.94 26.23 14.73
N ASP A 123 11.71 26.37 15.21
CA ASP A 123 11.00 27.65 15.28
C ASP A 123 11.70 28.63 16.25
N ALA A 124 12.31 28.13 17.34
CA ALA A 124 13.07 28.97 18.27
C ALA A 124 14.38 29.49 17.66
N LEU A 125 15.05 28.72 16.81
CA LEU A 125 16.22 29.19 16.06
C LEU A 125 15.82 30.28 15.06
N ASP A 126 14.72 30.08 14.33
CA ASP A 126 14.20 31.06 13.37
C ASP A 126 13.75 32.36 14.06
N ALA A 127 13.26 32.30 15.30
CA ALA A 127 12.89 33.47 16.09
C ALA A 127 14.09 34.27 16.63
N HIS A 128 15.28 33.65 16.75
CA HIS A 128 16.50 34.29 17.23
C HIS A 128 17.41 34.80 16.11
N ASP A 129 17.12 34.47 14.85
CA ASP A 129 17.78 35.00 13.66
C ASP A 129 16.79 35.87 12.84
N PRO A 130 16.40 37.07 13.33
CA PRO A 130 15.67 38.00 12.50
C PRO A 130 16.66 38.61 11.51
N ALA A 131 16.58 38.17 10.25
CA ALA A 131 17.21 38.86 9.13
C ALA A 131 16.85 40.35 9.09
#